data_AF-V4H9T4-F1
#
_entry.id   AF-V4H9T4-F1
#
_cell.length_a   1.000
_cell.length_b   1.000
_cell.length_c   1.000
_cell.angle_alpha   90.00
_cell.angle_beta   90.00
_cell.angle_gamma   90.00
#
_symmetry.space_group_name_H-M   'P 1'
#
loop_
_entity.id
_entity.type
_entity.pdbx_description
1 polymer ?
#
loop_
_entity_poly.entity_id
_entity_poly.type
_entity_poly.pdbx_seq_one_letter_code
_entity_poly.pdbx_strand_id
1 'polypeptide(L)'
;MSKAAEDPTAGADDEGPPDGRCGYVFETGESISTRSEACCWRETADDGDRCRWHLDGEDAAESTFRPEHFEEVEGGVYGAVFRGASLPDDTSFAQKRFPRSDFSGTDLTGRDFSGADLSGANLRDAELRNADFSGANLRNADLTDANARGATFEDANLENSELTRTNLRNADIRNAALYEMAFSDTWINESTKLGDLCHYEREEKSIERDTRTIRHHEAAAWTYRALQQLCEENALPTRNRWFYVREKEARRKLAWETGNYRHAVKSELSRWVMEYGSNPWRVVAVSAVVITVFGALYPIVGGIQDTMSDRSAIGFFSADVPADAPVWYFTGPFLKGLYFSVVTFTTLGFGDIKPVGAWARFLATTEAVLGSVLIALLVFVLSRTVTW
;
A
#
# COMPACT_ATOMS: atom_id res chain seq x y z
N MET A 1 -8.26 55.65 17.78
CA MET A 1 -9.55 55.13 17.29
C MET A 1 -9.22 54.16 16.16
N SER A 2 -9.17 52.87 16.49
CA SER A 2 -8.83 51.77 15.60
C SER A 2 -10.06 51.48 14.73
N LYS A 3 -9.90 51.54 13.41
CA LYS A 3 -10.85 50.94 12.45
C LYS A 3 -10.67 49.43 12.55
N ALA A 4 -11.68 48.75 13.09
CA ALA A 4 -11.74 47.30 13.07
C ALA A 4 -11.86 46.83 11.61
N ALA A 5 -11.06 45.83 11.24
CA ALA A 5 -11.23 45.10 10.01
C ALA A 5 -12.54 44.30 10.14
N GLU A 6 -13.55 44.68 9.36
CA GLU A 6 -14.78 43.90 9.22
C GLU A 6 -14.46 42.60 8.50
N ASP A 7 -14.98 41.49 9.05
CA ASP A 7 -14.96 40.17 8.47
C ASP A 7 -15.82 40.15 7.19
N PRO A 8 -15.24 39.97 5.98
CA PRO A 8 -15.96 40.09 4.72
C PRO A 8 -16.91 38.92 4.42
N THR A 9 -17.08 37.99 5.36
CA THR A 9 -17.94 36.79 5.17
C THR A 9 -19.39 37.00 5.59
N ALA A 10 -19.74 38.14 6.17
CA ALA A 10 -21.08 38.40 6.71
C ALA A 10 -22.00 39.12 5.69
N GLY A 11 -22.50 38.35 4.72
CA GLY A 11 -23.65 38.74 3.88
C GLY A 11 -23.29 39.07 2.44
N ALA A 12 -23.48 38.12 1.52
CA ALA A 12 -23.55 38.38 0.10
C ALA A 12 -24.28 37.23 -0.59
N ASP A 13 -25.58 37.42 -0.75
CA ASP A 13 -26.41 36.74 -1.72
C ASP A 13 -26.10 37.40 -3.09
N ASP A 14 -25.67 36.63 -4.08
CA ASP A 14 -25.63 36.96 -5.54
C ASP A 14 -24.88 38.23 -6.02
N GLU A 15 -24.21 38.98 -5.15
CA GLU A 15 -23.38 40.13 -5.55
C GLU A 15 -21.95 39.68 -5.90
N GLY A 16 -21.42 40.17 -7.03
CA GLY A 16 -20.08 39.86 -7.52
C GLY A 16 -18.96 40.32 -6.57
N PRO A 17 -17.68 40.21 -6.97
CA PRO A 17 -16.57 40.74 -6.17
C PRO A 17 -16.79 42.23 -5.84
N PRO A 18 -16.39 42.71 -4.64
CA PRO A 18 -16.43 44.13 -4.32
C PRO A 18 -15.63 44.95 -5.33
N ASP A 19 -16.05 46.20 -5.56
CA ASP A 19 -15.36 47.13 -6.46
C ASP A 19 -13.85 47.18 -6.17
N GLY A 20 -13.03 47.04 -7.23
CA GLY A 20 -11.57 47.00 -7.15
C GLY A 20 -10.97 45.66 -6.68
N ARG A 21 -11.76 44.58 -6.61
CA ARG A 21 -11.28 43.22 -6.33
C ARG A 21 -11.36 42.33 -7.57
N CYS A 22 -10.36 41.47 -7.74
CA CYS A 22 -10.20 40.63 -8.94
C CYS A 22 -11.38 39.70 -9.25
N GLY A 23 -11.97 39.06 -8.24
CA GLY A 23 -13.09 38.14 -8.39
C GLY A 23 -12.86 36.92 -9.26
N TYR A 24 -11.60 36.59 -9.59
CA TYR A 24 -11.29 35.42 -10.41
C TYR A 24 -11.63 34.14 -9.64
N VAL A 25 -12.51 33.31 -10.21
CA VAL A 25 -12.93 32.04 -9.62
C VAL A 25 -12.24 30.89 -10.35
N PHE A 26 -11.64 29.97 -9.62
CA PHE A 26 -11.09 28.75 -10.19
C PHE A 26 -12.03 27.55 -9.98
N GLU A 27 -12.03 26.64 -10.95
CA GLU A 27 -12.72 25.36 -10.80
C GLU A 27 -11.96 24.47 -9.80
N THR A 28 -12.63 24.09 -8.71
CA THR A 28 -12.10 23.12 -7.76
C THR A 28 -12.75 21.77 -7.97
N GLY A 29 -11.95 20.77 -8.34
CA GLY A 29 -12.39 19.36 -8.36
C GLY A 29 -12.58 18.72 -6.98
N GLU A 30 -12.45 19.47 -5.88
CA GLU A 30 -12.54 18.97 -4.49
C GLU A 30 -13.52 19.79 -3.65
N SER A 31 -14.05 19.17 -2.58
CA SER A 31 -14.97 19.82 -1.63
C SER A 31 -14.23 20.88 -0.81
N ILE A 32 -14.39 22.15 -1.18
CA ILE A 32 -13.81 23.27 -0.45
C ILE A 32 -14.58 23.48 0.87
N SER A 33 -13.86 23.76 1.96
CA SER A 33 -14.45 24.16 3.24
C SER A 33 -14.74 25.68 3.33
N THR A 34 -14.11 26.52 2.49
CA THR A 34 -14.22 27.99 2.54
C THR A 34 -14.15 28.67 1.15
N ARG A 35 -15.07 29.61 0.86
CA ARG A 35 -15.12 30.41 -0.39
C ARG A 35 -13.88 31.29 -0.65
N SER A 36 -13.10 31.62 0.38
CA SER A 36 -11.85 32.41 0.26
C SER A 36 -10.75 31.67 -0.50
N GLU A 37 -10.85 30.33 -0.57
CA GLU A 37 -9.94 29.56 -1.41
C GLU A 37 -10.35 29.77 -2.86
N ALA A 38 -11.61 29.54 -3.26
CA ALA A 38 -12.08 29.53 -4.64
C ALA A 38 -11.98 30.85 -5.45
N CYS A 39 -11.91 32.01 -4.79
CA CYS A 39 -12.04 33.31 -5.43
C CYS A 39 -10.88 34.25 -5.06
N CYS A 40 -10.34 34.97 -6.04
CA CYS A 40 -9.25 35.92 -5.84
C CYS A 40 -9.75 37.28 -5.32
N TRP A 41 -9.30 37.66 -4.13
CA TRP A 41 -9.64 38.94 -3.48
C TRP A 41 -8.52 39.98 -3.55
N ARG A 42 -7.53 39.80 -4.42
CA ARG A 42 -6.45 40.78 -4.63
C ARG A 42 -6.98 42.03 -5.33
N GLU A 43 -6.29 43.15 -5.09
CA GLU A 43 -6.53 44.41 -5.79
C GLU A 43 -6.32 44.23 -7.30
N THR A 44 -7.23 44.82 -8.07
CA THR A 44 -7.10 44.86 -9.52
C THR A 44 -5.86 45.67 -9.93
N ALA A 45 -5.27 45.32 -11.07
CA ALA A 45 -4.18 46.08 -11.65
C ALA A 45 -4.75 47.27 -12.44
N ASP A 46 -4.39 48.49 -12.06
CA ASP A 46 -4.84 49.76 -12.66
C ASP A 46 -6.36 49.78 -12.97
N ASP A 47 -6.80 50.47 -14.04
CA ASP A 47 -8.22 50.58 -14.47
C ASP A 47 -8.83 49.23 -14.96
N GLY A 48 -8.24 48.09 -14.61
CA GLY A 48 -8.65 46.75 -15.06
C GLY A 48 -9.57 46.00 -14.10
N ASP A 49 -10.20 44.94 -14.61
CA ASP A 49 -11.13 44.07 -13.86
C ASP A 49 -10.45 42.88 -13.16
N ARG A 50 -9.13 42.74 -13.28
CA ARG A 50 -8.36 41.59 -12.77
C ARG A 50 -7.09 42.04 -12.05
N CYS A 51 -6.64 41.24 -11.08
CA CYS A 51 -5.33 41.46 -10.46
C CYS A 51 -4.22 41.03 -11.41
N ARG A 52 -2.99 41.48 -11.14
CA ARG A 52 -1.80 41.19 -11.95
C ARG A 52 -1.55 39.70 -12.24
N TRP A 53 -2.03 38.81 -11.38
CA TRP A 53 -1.85 37.36 -11.53
C TRP A 53 -2.94 36.68 -12.36
N HIS A 54 -4.00 37.40 -12.72
CA HIS A 54 -5.17 36.87 -13.46
C HIS A 54 -5.44 37.69 -14.73
N LEU A 55 -4.40 38.34 -15.25
CA LEU A 55 -4.40 38.97 -16.57
C LEU A 55 -4.10 37.91 -17.63
N ASP A 56 -4.68 38.04 -18.82
CA ASP A 56 -4.39 37.18 -19.97
C ASP A 56 -3.85 37.98 -21.16
N GLY A 57 -3.22 37.28 -22.10
CA GLY A 57 -2.89 37.86 -23.41
C GLY A 57 -1.89 39.01 -23.33
N GLU A 58 -2.20 40.11 -24.04
CA GLU A 58 -1.32 41.29 -24.13
C GLU A 58 -1.17 42.04 -22.80
N ASP A 59 -2.09 41.82 -21.84
CA ASP A 59 -2.04 42.43 -20.51
C ASP A 59 -1.07 41.69 -19.56
N ALA A 60 -0.67 40.46 -19.91
CA ALA A 60 0.35 39.67 -19.22
C ALA A 60 1.78 39.94 -19.75
N ALA A 61 2.06 41.20 -20.10
CA ALA A 61 3.36 41.64 -20.61
C ALA A 61 4.45 41.71 -19.51
N GLU A 62 5.71 41.83 -19.91
CA GLU A 62 6.86 41.97 -19.00
C GLU A 62 6.72 43.15 -18.04
N SER A 63 6.08 44.24 -18.47
CA SER A 63 5.81 45.40 -17.60
C SER A 63 4.92 45.09 -16.41
N THR A 64 4.10 44.03 -16.50
CA THR A 64 3.16 43.58 -15.47
C THR A 64 3.87 42.81 -14.36
N PHE A 65 4.90 42.05 -14.71
CA PHE A 65 5.66 41.20 -13.79
C PHE A 65 7.01 41.84 -13.48
N ARG A 66 7.15 42.42 -12.30
CA ARG A 66 8.45 42.88 -11.77
C ARG A 66 8.97 41.88 -10.75
N PRO A 67 10.30 41.72 -10.61
CA PRO A 67 10.88 40.81 -9.62
C PRO A 67 10.35 41.04 -8.20
N GLU A 68 10.14 42.31 -7.81
CA GLU A 68 9.58 42.70 -6.51
C GLU A 68 8.20 42.05 -6.26
N HIS A 69 7.38 41.88 -7.30
CA HIS A 69 6.05 41.29 -7.17
C HIS A 69 6.09 39.82 -6.74
N PHE A 70 7.16 39.09 -7.07
CA PHE A 70 7.35 37.68 -6.68
C PHE A 70 7.91 37.56 -5.26
N GLU A 71 8.65 38.56 -4.79
CA GLU A 71 9.14 38.65 -3.42
C GLU A 71 7.99 38.79 -2.42
N GLU A 72 7.00 39.64 -2.76
CA GLU A 72 5.84 39.99 -1.92
C GLU A 72 4.74 38.92 -1.82
N VAL A 73 4.87 37.78 -2.51
CA VAL A 73 3.84 36.72 -2.47
C VAL A 73 3.81 36.03 -1.11
N GLU A 74 3.00 36.55 -0.18
CA GLU A 74 2.62 35.87 1.06
C GLU A 74 1.45 34.91 0.81
N GLY A 75 1.56 33.67 1.31
CA GLY A 75 0.47 32.68 1.31
C GLY A 75 0.25 31.91 -0.01
N GLY A 76 0.73 32.43 -1.14
CA GLY A 76 0.66 31.80 -2.46
C GLY A 76 -0.42 32.39 -3.38
N VAL A 77 -0.27 32.15 -4.68
CA VAL A 77 -1.23 32.58 -5.71
C VAL A 77 -1.82 31.36 -6.38
N TYR A 78 -3.08 31.08 -6.09
CA TYR A 78 -3.82 29.99 -6.73
C TYR A 78 -4.29 30.43 -8.12
N GLY A 79 -4.06 29.56 -9.10
CA GLY A 79 -4.55 29.77 -10.47
C GLY A 79 -3.95 30.99 -11.15
N ALA A 80 -2.70 31.35 -10.86
CA ALA A 80 -2.05 32.46 -11.55
C ALA A 80 -1.92 32.17 -13.04
N VAL A 81 -2.14 33.15 -13.90
CA VAL A 81 -2.07 33.03 -15.35
C VAL A 81 -0.77 33.66 -15.82
N PHE A 82 0.12 32.82 -16.33
CA PHE A 82 1.38 33.17 -16.96
C PHE A 82 1.44 32.74 -18.43
N ARG A 83 0.32 32.28 -19.01
CA ARG A 83 0.26 31.72 -20.36
C ARG A 83 0.88 32.66 -21.39
N GLY A 84 2.02 32.26 -21.95
CA GLY A 84 2.77 33.05 -22.94
C GLY A 84 3.33 34.38 -22.40
N ALA A 85 3.37 34.55 -21.07
CA ALA A 85 3.87 35.77 -20.44
C ALA A 85 5.38 35.93 -20.68
N SER A 86 5.80 37.18 -20.91
CA SER A 86 7.22 37.53 -20.92
C SER A 86 7.65 37.86 -19.50
N LEU A 87 8.51 37.04 -18.90
CA LEU A 87 8.99 37.23 -17.53
C LEU A 87 10.41 37.81 -17.53
N PRO A 88 10.72 38.82 -16.69
CA PRO A 88 12.08 39.37 -16.57
C PRO A 88 13.11 38.30 -16.23
N ASP A 89 14.30 38.32 -16.84
CA ASP A 89 15.37 37.29 -16.74
C ASP A 89 15.77 36.85 -15.32
N ASP A 90 15.54 37.70 -14.32
CA ASP A 90 15.87 37.49 -12.91
C ASP A 90 14.71 36.98 -12.03
N THR A 91 13.51 36.82 -12.61
CA THR A 91 12.37 36.16 -11.95
C THR A 91 12.74 34.77 -11.41
N SER A 92 12.60 34.58 -10.09
CA SER A 92 12.73 33.30 -9.40
C SER A 92 11.41 32.89 -8.75
N PHE A 93 11.08 31.62 -8.86
CA PHE A 93 9.92 30.99 -8.24
C PHE A 93 10.31 30.12 -7.03
N ALA A 94 11.59 30.14 -6.63
CA ALA A 94 12.12 29.31 -5.56
C ALA A 94 11.33 29.51 -4.25
N GLN A 95 10.91 28.39 -3.65
CA GLN A 95 10.11 28.33 -2.42
C GLN A 95 8.75 29.07 -2.49
N LYS A 96 8.29 29.49 -3.68
CA LYS A 96 7.02 30.20 -3.86
C LYS A 96 5.88 29.22 -4.11
N ARG A 97 4.65 29.66 -3.81
CA ARG A 97 3.45 28.85 -3.96
C ARG A 97 2.58 29.38 -5.10
N PHE A 98 2.52 28.63 -6.19
CA PHE A 98 1.73 28.90 -7.39
C PHE A 98 0.86 27.68 -7.79
N PRO A 99 0.09 27.09 -6.86
CA PRO A 99 -0.73 25.92 -7.17
C PRO A 99 -1.76 26.23 -8.25
N ARG A 100 -1.97 25.27 -9.15
CA ARG A 100 -2.91 25.33 -10.28
C ARG A 100 -2.68 26.48 -11.25
N SER A 101 -1.50 27.08 -11.23
CA SER A 101 -1.17 28.18 -12.14
C SER A 101 -0.96 27.67 -13.56
N ASP A 102 -1.29 28.52 -14.53
CA ASP A 102 -1.17 28.25 -15.95
C ASP A 102 0.09 28.90 -16.52
N PHE A 103 1.09 28.07 -16.79
CA PHE A 103 2.35 28.42 -17.44
C PHE A 103 2.40 27.94 -18.90
N SER A 104 1.27 27.57 -19.50
CA SER A 104 1.28 26.98 -20.84
C SER A 104 1.90 27.90 -21.90
N GLY A 105 2.72 27.32 -22.78
CA GLY A 105 3.41 28.04 -23.86
C GLY A 105 4.43 29.09 -23.41
N THR A 106 4.82 29.13 -22.14
CA THR A 106 5.69 30.16 -21.56
C THR A 106 7.17 29.78 -21.68
N ASP A 107 8.05 30.76 -21.93
CA ASP A 107 9.50 30.54 -21.85
C ASP A 107 9.98 30.65 -20.40
N LEU A 108 10.33 29.50 -19.82
CA LEU A 108 10.86 29.34 -18.47
C LEU A 108 12.26 28.73 -18.51
N THR A 109 12.98 28.91 -19.62
CA THR A 109 14.34 28.40 -19.80
C THR A 109 15.26 28.88 -18.67
N GLY A 110 15.93 27.94 -17.99
CA GLY A 110 16.91 28.23 -16.95
C GLY A 110 16.35 28.77 -15.63
N ARG A 111 15.03 28.78 -15.45
CA ARG A 111 14.39 29.36 -14.24
C ARG A 111 14.50 28.47 -13.01
N ASP A 112 14.58 29.13 -11.86
CA ASP A 112 14.62 28.49 -10.55
C ASP A 112 13.21 28.36 -9.96
N PHE A 113 12.76 27.11 -9.83
CA PHE A 113 11.54 26.66 -9.17
C PHE A 113 11.86 25.77 -7.94
N SER A 114 13.08 25.83 -7.40
CA SER A 114 13.51 24.95 -6.33
C SER A 114 12.61 25.06 -5.09
N GLY A 115 12.02 23.94 -4.69
CA GLY A 115 11.02 23.83 -3.62
C GLY A 115 9.75 24.64 -3.81
N ALA A 116 9.44 25.08 -5.03
CA ALA A 116 8.17 25.73 -5.34
C ALA A 116 6.98 24.77 -5.20
N ASP A 117 5.80 25.29 -4.85
CA ASP A 117 4.53 24.56 -4.89
C ASP A 117 3.79 24.88 -6.19
N LEU A 118 3.86 23.97 -7.14
CA LEU A 118 3.24 24.00 -8.47
C LEU A 118 2.20 22.89 -8.61
N SER A 119 1.58 22.47 -7.49
CA SER A 119 0.61 21.39 -7.50
C SER A 119 -0.57 21.72 -8.43
N GLY A 120 -0.86 20.83 -9.37
CA GLY A 120 -1.90 21.01 -10.38
C GLY A 120 -1.59 22.05 -11.47
N ALA A 121 -0.35 22.53 -11.58
CA ALA A 121 0.01 23.54 -12.58
C ALA A 121 -0.13 23.02 -14.01
N ASN A 122 -0.51 23.90 -14.93
CA ASN A 122 -0.55 23.64 -16.37
C ASN A 122 0.75 24.14 -17.01
N LEU A 123 1.65 23.24 -17.38
CA LEU A 123 2.94 23.51 -18.03
C LEU A 123 2.93 23.03 -19.49
N ARG A 124 1.76 22.88 -20.10
CA ARG A 124 1.63 22.42 -21.49
C ARG A 124 2.38 23.31 -22.46
N ASP A 125 3.10 22.71 -23.40
CA ASP A 125 3.89 23.43 -24.41
C ASP A 125 4.94 24.40 -23.83
N ALA A 126 5.26 24.34 -22.54
CA ALA A 126 6.21 25.26 -21.91
C ALA A 126 7.67 24.93 -22.29
N GLU A 127 8.49 25.97 -22.45
CA GLU A 127 9.94 25.82 -22.65
C GLU A 127 10.63 25.79 -21.28
N LEU A 128 11.03 24.59 -20.83
CA LEU A 128 11.57 24.32 -19.50
C LEU A 128 13.06 23.95 -19.53
N ARG A 129 13.77 24.33 -20.61
CA ARG A 129 15.16 23.90 -20.83
C ARG A 129 16.06 24.38 -19.70
N ASN A 130 16.78 23.46 -19.07
CA ASN A 130 17.67 23.74 -17.93
C ASN A 130 16.99 24.40 -16.71
N ALA A 131 15.66 24.34 -16.58
CA ALA A 131 14.97 24.83 -15.39
C ALA A 131 15.27 23.94 -14.16
N ASP A 132 15.26 24.53 -12.97
CA ASP A 132 15.51 23.84 -11.70
C ASP A 132 14.22 23.67 -10.89
N PHE A 133 13.70 22.45 -10.85
CA PHE A 133 12.56 22.01 -10.03
C PHE A 133 13.00 21.20 -8.81
N SER A 134 14.24 21.33 -8.34
CA SER A 134 14.76 20.54 -7.21
C SER A 134 13.87 20.69 -5.97
N GLY A 135 13.34 19.57 -5.47
CA GLY A 135 12.44 19.54 -4.31
C GLY A 135 11.06 20.18 -4.53
N ALA A 136 10.71 20.60 -5.75
CA ALA A 136 9.44 21.24 -6.06
C ALA A 136 8.26 20.26 -5.96
N ASN A 137 7.07 20.77 -5.66
CA ASN A 137 5.83 20.01 -5.68
C ASN A 137 5.09 20.21 -6.99
N LEU A 138 5.14 19.23 -7.88
CA LEU A 138 4.47 19.17 -9.20
C LEU A 138 3.34 18.12 -9.20
N ARG A 139 2.82 17.74 -8.03
CA ARG A 139 1.74 16.75 -7.94
C ARG A 139 0.53 17.19 -8.76
N ASN A 140 -0.02 16.29 -9.58
CA ASN A 140 -1.11 16.56 -10.53
C ASN A 140 -0.79 17.61 -11.63
N ALA A 141 0.46 18.00 -11.84
CA ALA A 141 0.82 18.96 -12.89
C ALA A 141 0.74 18.32 -14.29
N ASP A 142 0.47 19.13 -15.30
CA ASP A 142 0.44 18.70 -16.70
C ASP A 142 1.61 19.32 -17.47
N LEU A 143 2.55 18.49 -17.90
CA LEU A 143 3.73 18.87 -18.70
C LEU A 143 3.63 18.35 -20.14
N THR A 144 2.42 18.12 -20.65
CA THR A 144 2.21 17.63 -22.01
C THR A 144 2.87 18.57 -23.02
N ASP A 145 3.66 18.04 -23.96
CA ASP A 145 4.42 18.81 -24.95
C ASP A 145 5.50 19.76 -24.41
N ALA A 146 5.78 19.75 -23.12
CA ALA A 146 6.81 20.62 -22.57
C ALA A 146 8.23 20.20 -22.99
N ASN A 147 9.09 21.19 -23.18
CA ASN A 147 10.51 20.99 -23.49
C ASN A 147 11.38 21.09 -22.23
N ALA A 148 11.43 20.01 -21.45
CA ALA A 148 12.20 19.91 -20.20
C ALA A 148 13.64 19.37 -20.38
N ARG A 149 14.25 19.64 -21.55
CA ARG A 149 15.62 19.16 -21.83
C ARG A 149 16.61 19.79 -20.86
N GLY A 150 17.36 18.96 -20.14
CA GLY A 150 18.35 19.41 -19.15
C GLY A 150 17.76 19.94 -17.85
N ALA A 151 16.44 19.86 -17.64
CA ALA A 151 15.81 20.30 -16.40
C ALA A 151 16.18 19.39 -15.21
N THR A 152 16.19 19.96 -14.01
CA THR A 152 16.47 19.23 -12.77
C THR A 152 15.17 19.04 -11.98
N PHE A 153 14.79 17.80 -11.72
CA PHE A 153 13.66 17.36 -10.91
C PHE A 153 14.16 16.54 -9.69
N GLU A 154 15.40 16.74 -9.24
CA GLU A 154 15.97 16.03 -8.10
C GLU A 154 15.10 16.23 -6.85
N ASP A 155 14.70 15.15 -6.18
CA ASP A 155 13.81 15.16 -5.00
C ASP A 155 12.41 15.80 -5.23
N ALA A 156 12.01 16.07 -6.48
CA ALA A 156 10.71 16.66 -6.81
C ALA A 156 9.55 15.69 -6.59
N ASN A 157 8.35 16.21 -6.34
CA ASN A 157 7.11 15.43 -6.30
C ASN A 157 6.40 15.51 -7.65
N LEU A 158 6.44 14.44 -8.45
CA LEU A 158 5.77 14.30 -9.75
C LEU A 158 4.57 13.33 -9.67
N GLU A 159 4.06 13.04 -8.48
CA GLU A 159 2.94 12.09 -8.32
C GLU A 159 1.71 12.58 -9.10
N ASN A 160 1.04 11.68 -9.82
CA ASN A 160 -0.13 11.96 -10.65
C ASN A 160 0.09 13.03 -11.75
N SER A 161 1.34 13.37 -12.08
CA SER A 161 1.63 14.32 -13.16
C SER A 161 1.55 13.63 -14.54
N GLU A 162 1.27 14.43 -15.57
CA GLU A 162 1.16 13.99 -16.96
C GLU A 162 2.36 14.49 -17.78
N LEU A 163 3.14 13.58 -18.36
CA LEU A 163 4.33 13.88 -19.18
C LEU A 163 4.21 13.30 -20.59
N THR A 164 3.05 13.48 -21.22
CA THR A 164 2.82 13.05 -22.60
C THR A 164 3.61 13.92 -23.59
N ARG A 165 4.41 13.29 -24.48
CA ARG A 165 5.27 13.96 -25.48
C ARG A 165 6.28 14.97 -24.90
N THR A 166 6.57 14.88 -23.61
CA THR A 166 7.56 15.74 -22.94
C THR A 166 8.99 15.36 -23.32
N ASN A 167 9.85 16.35 -23.56
CA ASN A 167 11.27 16.13 -23.83
C ASN A 167 12.11 16.18 -22.54
N LEU A 168 12.48 15.02 -22.01
CA LEU A 168 13.30 14.85 -20.79
C LEU A 168 14.76 14.48 -21.09
N ARG A 169 15.27 14.73 -22.30
CA ARG A 169 16.66 14.44 -22.63
C ARG A 169 17.61 15.25 -21.75
N ASN A 170 18.62 14.59 -21.18
CA ASN A 170 19.58 15.14 -20.22
C ASN A 170 18.96 15.66 -18.90
N ALA A 171 17.68 15.39 -18.63
CA ALA A 171 17.06 15.79 -17.37
C ALA A 171 17.59 14.97 -16.19
N ASP A 172 17.54 15.54 -14.99
CA ASP A 172 17.89 14.86 -13.74
C ASP A 172 16.61 14.59 -12.93
N ILE A 173 16.19 13.34 -12.80
CA ILE A 173 14.94 12.92 -12.14
C ILE A 173 15.28 11.99 -10.96
N ARG A 174 16.49 12.13 -10.39
CA ARG A 174 16.92 11.32 -9.23
C ARG A 174 16.03 11.60 -8.03
N ASN A 175 15.67 10.53 -7.30
CA ASN A 175 14.87 10.58 -6.07
C ASN A 175 13.47 11.22 -6.20
N ALA A 176 13.02 11.56 -7.40
CA ALA A 176 11.68 12.12 -7.59
C ALA A 176 10.60 11.10 -7.19
N ALA A 177 9.48 11.59 -6.66
CA ALA A 177 8.30 10.77 -6.40
C ALA A 177 7.48 10.63 -7.69
N LEU A 178 7.32 9.40 -8.18
CA LEU A 178 6.72 9.11 -9.50
C LEU A 178 5.40 8.33 -9.41
N TYR A 179 4.76 8.26 -8.23
CA TYR A 179 3.53 7.49 -8.02
C TYR A 179 2.42 7.96 -8.96
N GLU A 180 1.81 7.05 -9.72
CA GLU A 180 0.74 7.36 -10.70
C GLU A 180 1.13 8.45 -11.73
N MET A 181 2.42 8.74 -11.91
CA MET A 181 2.87 9.60 -13.00
C MET A 181 2.59 8.92 -14.34
N ALA A 182 1.85 9.61 -15.20
CA ALA A 182 1.57 9.18 -16.56
C ALA A 182 2.65 9.73 -17.50
N PHE A 183 3.26 8.86 -18.30
CA PHE A 183 4.21 9.27 -19.32
C PHE A 183 3.94 8.45 -20.59
N SER A 184 3.72 9.14 -21.71
CA SER A 184 3.51 8.53 -23.02
C SER A 184 4.27 9.32 -24.09
N ASP A 185 4.92 8.64 -25.03
CA ASP A 185 5.74 9.29 -26.07
C ASP A 185 6.84 10.26 -25.57
N THR A 186 7.27 10.11 -24.31
CA THR A 186 8.29 10.93 -23.66
C THR A 186 9.68 10.64 -24.22
N TRP A 187 10.48 11.70 -24.45
CA TRP A 187 11.84 11.54 -24.99
C TRP A 187 12.90 11.57 -23.90
N ILE A 188 13.66 10.50 -23.76
CA ILE A 188 14.84 10.39 -22.87
C ILE A 188 16.09 10.03 -23.68
N ASN A 189 17.28 10.19 -23.10
CA ASN A 189 18.56 9.75 -23.68
C ASN A 189 19.53 9.22 -22.61
N GLU A 190 20.72 8.80 -23.03
CA GLU A 190 21.79 8.26 -22.17
C GLU A 190 22.24 9.19 -21.03
N SER A 191 21.94 10.49 -21.15
CA SER A 191 22.27 11.49 -20.14
C SER A 191 21.14 11.77 -19.15
N THR A 192 19.94 11.22 -19.38
CA THR A 192 18.82 11.36 -18.44
C THR A 192 19.09 10.54 -17.19
N LYS A 193 19.08 11.15 -16.00
CA LYS A 193 19.40 10.48 -14.74
C LYS A 193 18.12 10.10 -14.00
N LEU A 194 17.93 8.82 -13.68
CA LEU A 194 16.78 8.32 -12.91
C LEU A 194 17.15 7.93 -11.46
N GLY A 195 18.45 7.81 -11.17
CA GLY A 195 18.95 7.38 -9.86
C GLY A 195 18.91 5.86 -9.68
N ASP A 196 19.43 5.40 -8.54
CA ASP A 196 19.50 3.98 -8.21
C ASP A 196 18.17 3.44 -7.64
N LEU A 197 17.35 4.32 -7.05
CA LEU A 197 16.07 4.00 -6.43
C LEU A 197 15.06 5.12 -6.74
N CYS A 198 14.00 4.81 -7.49
CA CYS A 198 12.86 5.71 -7.60
C CYS A 198 11.99 5.58 -6.34
N HIS A 199 11.68 6.69 -5.68
CA HIS A 199 10.78 6.70 -4.53
C HIS A 199 9.34 6.50 -5.03
N TYR A 200 8.76 5.33 -4.74
CA TYR A 200 7.41 4.97 -5.18
C TYR A 200 6.31 5.71 -4.41
N GLU A 201 6.59 6.19 -3.20
CA GLU A 201 5.66 6.94 -2.36
C GLU A 201 6.51 7.76 -1.37
N ARG A 202 6.26 9.06 -1.23
CA ARG A 202 6.92 9.85 -0.18
C ARG A 202 6.39 9.34 1.16
N GLU A 203 7.27 8.90 2.07
CA GLU A 203 6.85 8.56 3.43
C GLU A 203 6.22 9.81 4.06
N GLU A 204 4.89 9.86 4.08
CA GLU A 204 4.14 10.97 4.65
C GLU A 204 4.42 11.00 6.16
N LYS A 205 5.32 11.90 6.58
CA LYS A 205 5.65 12.12 7.99
C LYS A 205 4.45 12.78 8.68
N SER A 206 3.52 11.96 9.18
CA SER A 206 2.73 12.18 10.40
C SER A 206 1.50 11.27 10.55
N ILE A 207 1.40 10.17 9.80
CA ILE A 207 0.35 9.17 10.08
C ILE A 207 0.85 8.21 11.16
N GLU A 208 0.05 8.04 12.21
CA GLU A 208 0.28 7.07 13.28
C GLU A 208 0.83 5.75 12.71
N ARG A 209 1.87 5.22 13.34
CA ARG A 209 2.61 4.03 12.88
C ARG A 209 1.67 2.84 12.56
N ASP A 210 0.53 2.76 13.23
CA ASP A 210 -0.49 1.73 12.98
C ASP A 210 -1.25 1.92 11.65
N THR A 211 -1.70 3.13 11.31
CA THR A 211 -2.41 3.38 10.04
C THR A 211 -1.50 3.24 8.82
N ARG A 212 -0.20 3.53 8.98
CA ARG A 212 0.80 3.29 7.92
C ARG A 212 1.06 1.80 7.67
N THR A 213 1.17 1.00 8.74
CA THR A 213 1.41 -0.44 8.61
C THR A 213 0.21 -1.15 7.99
N ILE A 214 -1.00 -0.72 8.36
CA ILE A 214 -2.26 -1.13 7.75
C ILE A 214 -2.27 -0.83 6.24
N ARG A 215 -1.94 0.42 5.83
CA ARG A 215 -1.84 0.80 4.41
C ARG A 215 -0.82 -0.05 3.64
N HIS A 216 0.37 -0.30 4.19
CA HIS A 216 1.37 -1.14 3.53
C HIS A 216 0.89 -2.59 3.34
N HIS A 217 0.17 -3.16 4.31
CA HIS A 217 -0.38 -4.51 4.18
C HIS A 217 -1.53 -4.60 3.19
N GLU A 218 -2.36 -3.56 3.10
CA GLU A 218 -3.39 -3.42 2.06
C GLU A 218 -2.77 -3.30 0.67
N ALA A 219 -1.82 -2.38 0.50
CA ALA A 219 -1.10 -2.18 -0.75
C ALA A 219 -0.39 -3.47 -1.19
N ALA A 220 0.36 -4.12 -0.29
CA ALA A 220 1.02 -5.39 -0.59
C ALA A 220 0.01 -6.50 -1.00
N ALA A 221 -1.12 -6.60 -0.31
CA ALA A 221 -2.17 -7.55 -0.68
C ALA A 221 -2.77 -7.24 -2.05
N TRP A 222 -2.94 -5.97 -2.40
CA TRP A 222 -3.41 -5.56 -3.72
C TRP A 222 -2.37 -5.88 -4.80
N THR A 223 -1.11 -5.50 -4.61
CA THR A 223 -0.01 -5.75 -5.57
C THR A 223 0.17 -7.25 -5.82
N TYR A 224 0.18 -8.08 -4.79
CA TYR A 224 0.29 -9.53 -4.97
C TYR A 224 -0.91 -10.12 -5.71
N ARG A 225 -2.11 -9.54 -5.60
CA ARG A 225 -3.27 -9.97 -6.37
C ARG A 225 -3.12 -9.58 -7.85
N ALA A 226 -2.66 -8.37 -8.14
CA ALA A 226 -2.37 -7.96 -9.51
C ALA A 226 -1.30 -8.85 -10.16
N LEU A 227 -0.25 -9.19 -9.41
CA LEU A 227 0.80 -10.11 -9.88
C LEU A 227 0.29 -11.55 -10.08
N GLN A 228 -0.66 -12.02 -9.28
CA GLN A 228 -1.33 -13.31 -9.51
C GLN A 228 -2.10 -13.28 -10.83
N GLN A 229 -2.89 -12.23 -11.09
CA GLN A 229 -3.65 -12.08 -12.34
C GLN A 229 -2.73 -12.08 -13.56
N LEU A 230 -1.62 -11.33 -13.50
CA LEU A 230 -0.61 -11.34 -14.56
C LEU A 230 0.02 -12.73 -14.74
N CYS A 231 0.33 -13.44 -13.65
CA CYS A 231 0.88 -14.80 -13.76
C CYS A 231 -0.15 -15.80 -14.34
N GLU A 232 -1.43 -15.62 -14.05
CA GLU A 232 -2.52 -16.45 -14.60
C GLU A 232 -2.69 -16.20 -16.10
N GLU A 233 -2.73 -14.93 -16.51
CA GLU A 233 -2.78 -14.52 -17.93
C GLU A 233 -1.57 -15.04 -18.73
N ASN A 234 -0.41 -15.19 -18.08
CA ASN A 234 0.82 -15.67 -18.70
C ASN A 234 1.09 -17.17 -18.46
N ALA A 235 0.15 -17.92 -17.88
CA ALA A 235 0.29 -19.35 -17.57
C ALA A 235 1.58 -19.69 -16.79
N LEU A 236 1.89 -18.92 -15.74
CA LEU A 236 3.05 -19.07 -14.86
C LEU A 236 2.65 -19.62 -13.47
N PRO A 237 2.30 -20.92 -13.35
CA PRO A 237 1.65 -21.47 -12.15
C PRO A 237 2.54 -21.46 -10.90
N THR A 238 3.85 -21.70 -11.07
CA THR A 238 4.81 -21.71 -9.95
C THR A 238 4.96 -20.32 -9.32
N ARG A 239 5.02 -19.27 -10.14
CA ARG A 239 5.08 -17.88 -9.66
C ARG A 239 3.75 -17.42 -9.09
N ASN A 240 2.64 -17.79 -9.73
CA ASN A 240 1.29 -17.51 -9.23
C ASN A 240 1.12 -18.02 -7.78
N ARG A 241 1.50 -19.28 -7.52
CA ARG A 241 1.48 -19.86 -6.17
C ARG A 241 2.31 -19.07 -5.16
N TRP A 242 3.49 -18.57 -5.56
CA TRP A 242 4.33 -17.76 -4.68
C TRP A 242 3.64 -16.45 -4.30
N PHE A 243 3.07 -15.74 -5.26
CA PHE A 243 2.33 -14.50 -5.01
C PHE A 243 1.04 -14.74 -4.21
N TYR A 244 0.36 -15.86 -4.44
CA TYR A 244 -0.80 -16.28 -3.63
C TYR A 244 -0.45 -16.40 -2.14
N VAL A 245 0.63 -17.10 -1.80
CA VAL A 245 1.05 -17.24 -0.39
C VAL A 245 1.39 -15.87 0.20
N ARG A 246 2.11 -15.01 -0.53
CA ARG A 246 2.46 -13.66 -0.07
C ARG A 246 1.26 -12.76 0.15
N GLU A 247 0.24 -12.84 -0.72
CA GLU A 247 -1.03 -12.14 -0.53
C GLU A 247 -1.73 -12.59 0.76
N LYS A 248 -1.76 -13.91 1.04
CA LYS A 248 -2.37 -14.44 2.27
C LYS A 248 -1.60 -14.03 3.52
N GLU A 249 -0.28 -13.91 3.45
CA GLU A 249 0.54 -13.38 4.54
C GLU A 249 0.24 -11.91 4.82
N ALA A 250 0.15 -11.07 3.79
CA ALA A 250 -0.19 -9.66 3.93
C ALA A 250 -1.58 -9.47 4.55
N ARG A 251 -2.59 -10.19 4.06
CA ARG A 251 -3.98 -10.14 4.56
C ARG A 251 -4.10 -10.67 6.00
N ARG A 252 -3.27 -11.65 6.39
CA ARG A 252 -3.19 -12.12 7.78
C ARG A 252 -2.67 -11.02 8.70
N LYS A 253 -1.57 -10.36 8.33
CA LYS A 253 -0.98 -9.27 9.15
C LYS A 253 -1.97 -8.11 9.27
N LEU A 254 -2.60 -7.73 8.15
CA LEU A 254 -3.67 -6.75 8.13
C LEU A 254 -4.81 -7.11 9.10
N ALA A 255 -5.23 -8.38 9.15
CA ALA A 255 -6.30 -8.81 10.04
C ALA A 255 -5.92 -8.74 11.54
N TRP A 256 -4.64 -8.91 11.88
CA TRP A 256 -4.16 -8.70 13.26
C TRP A 256 -4.17 -7.22 13.64
N GLU A 257 -3.76 -6.34 12.72
CA GLU A 257 -3.66 -4.89 12.97
C GLU A 257 -5.02 -4.19 12.97
N THR A 258 -5.93 -4.61 12.09
CA THR A 258 -7.30 -4.07 12.01
C THR A 258 -8.24 -4.61 13.09
N GLY A 259 -7.75 -5.45 14.00
CA GLY A 259 -8.55 -6.05 15.08
C GLY A 259 -9.54 -7.14 14.62
N ASN A 260 -9.43 -7.62 13.38
CA ASN A 260 -10.25 -8.73 12.88
C ASN A 260 -9.70 -10.09 13.33
N TYR A 261 -9.75 -10.34 14.64
CA TYR A 261 -9.17 -11.54 15.26
C TYR A 261 -9.76 -12.84 14.71
N ARG A 262 -11.04 -12.86 14.33
CA ARG A 262 -11.69 -14.06 13.75
C ARG A 262 -11.01 -14.46 12.45
N HIS A 263 -10.73 -13.50 11.58
CA HIS A 263 -10.02 -13.76 10.32
C HIS A 263 -8.54 -14.06 10.56
N ALA A 264 -7.91 -13.36 11.49
CA ALA A 264 -6.51 -13.54 11.85
C ALA A 264 -6.21 -14.95 12.39
N VAL A 265 -7.02 -15.43 13.33
CA VAL A 265 -6.89 -16.78 13.91
C VAL A 265 -7.13 -17.86 12.85
N LYS A 266 -8.18 -17.70 12.02
CA LYS A 266 -8.46 -18.64 10.92
C LYS A 266 -7.30 -18.72 9.93
N SER A 267 -6.68 -17.57 9.60
CA SER A 267 -5.57 -17.52 8.65
C SER A 267 -4.25 -18.02 9.25
N GLU A 268 -4.00 -17.84 10.56
CA GLU A 268 -2.87 -18.50 11.24
C GLU A 268 -3.03 -20.02 11.25
N LEU A 269 -4.20 -20.54 11.63
CA LEU A 269 -4.46 -22.00 11.60
C LEU A 269 -4.23 -22.57 10.21
N SER A 270 -4.74 -21.90 9.18
CA SER A 270 -4.54 -22.27 7.78
C SER A 270 -3.07 -22.26 7.35
N ARG A 271 -2.28 -21.30 7.84
CA ARG A 271 -0.82 -21.21 7.59
C ARG A 271 -0.07 -22.39 8.19
N TRP A 272 -0.34 -22.70 9.46
CA TRP A 272 0.31 -23.79 10.18
C TRP A 272 -0.03 -25.15 9.59
N VAL A 273 -1.32 -25.39 9.31
CA VAL A 273 -1.79 -26.71 8.85
C VAL A 273 -1.48 -26.98 7.38
N MET A 274 -1.67 -26.00 6.49
CA MET A 274 -1.65 -26.26 5.04
C MET A 274 -0.97 -25.19 4.19
N GLU A 275 -0.30 -24.21 4.80
CA GLU A 275 0.30 -23.07 4.07
C GLU A 275 -0.70 -22.40 3.13
N TYR A 276 -1.90 -22.12 3.66
CA TYR A 276 -3.03 -21.57 2.91
C TYR A 276 -3.56 -22.48 1.79
N GLY A 277 -3.32 -23.79 1.93
CA GLY A 277 -3.72 -24.81 0.97
C GLY A 277 -2.79 -24.90 -0.23
N SER A 278 -1.56 -24.37 -0.10
CA SER A 278 -0.54 -24.49 -1.13
C SER A 278 0.31 -25.75 -0.96
N ASN A 279 0.43 -26.30 0.25
CA ASN A 279 1.41 -27.35 0.55
C ASN A 279 0.79 -28.58 1.25
N PRO A 280 0.57 -29.71 0.53
CA PRO A 280 -0.04 -30.92 1.10
C PRO A 280 0.85 -31.60 2.12
N TRP A 281 2.17 -31.48 1.98
CA TRP A 281 3.13 -32.10 2.92
C TRP A 281 3.05 -31.49 4.32
N ARG A 282 2.61 -30.23 4.47
CA ARG A 282 2.34 -29.67 5.80
C ARG A 282 1.18 -30.37 6.50
N VAL A 283 0.13 -30.72 5.76
CA VAL A 283 -1.02 -31.44 6.32
C VAL A 283 -0.60 -32.84 6.77
N VAL A 284 0.25 -33.51 5.99
CA VAL A 284 0.83 -34.81 6.35
C VAL A 284 1.70 -34.68 7.61
N ALA A 285 2.57 -33.67 7.67
CA ALA A 285 3.43 -33.43 8.83
C ALA A 285 2.61 -33.13 10.10
N VAL A 286 1.59 -32.28 10.00
CA VAL A 286 0.69 -31.98 11.12
C VAL A 286 -0.10 -33.21 11.55
N SER A 287 -0.60 -34.02 10.61
CA SER A 287 -1.23 -35.31 10.90
C SER A 287 -0.28 -36.23 11.68
N ALA A 288 0.98 -36.34 11.25
CA ALA A 288 1.99 -37.15 11.95
C ALA A 288 2.29 -36.64 13.36
N VAL A 289 2.34 -35.32 13.56
CA VAL A 289 2.49 -34.71 14.89
C VAL A 289 1.28 -35.02 15.77
N VAL A 290 0.06 -34.86 15.26
CA VAL A 290 -1.17 -35.18 16.00
C VAL A 290 -1.16 -36.65 16.42
N ILE A 291 -0.88 -37.57 15.50
CA ILE A 291 -0.80 -39.01 15.78
C ILE A 291 0.26 -39.29 16.87
N THR A 292 1.43 -38.68 16.76
CA THR A 292 2.51 -38.89 17.74
C THR A 292 2.13 -38.37 19.14
N VAL A 293 1.49 -37.20 19.20
CA VAL A 293 1.04 -36.59 20.47
C VAL A 293 -0.05 -37.42 21.12
N PHE A 294 -1.08 -37.83 20.36
CA PHE A 294 -2.15 -38.67 20.89
C PHE A 294 -1.64 -40.06 21.29
N GLY A 295 -0.74 -40.65 20.50
CA GLY A 295 -0.05 -41.89 20.84
C GLY A 295 0.72 -41.83 22.16
N ALA A 296 1.30 -40.68 22.51
CA ALA A 296 1.94 -40.45 23.80
C ALA A 296 0.93 -40.20 24.95
N LEU A 297 -0.22 -39.59 24.65
CA LEU A 297 -1.25 -39.27 25.65
C LEU A 297 -2.06 -40.49 26.10
N TYR A 298 -2.31 -41.46 25.22
CA TYR A 298 -3.12 -42.62 25.58
C TYR A 298 -2.58 -43.44 26.77
N PRO A 299 -1.27 -43.76 26.84
CA PRO A 299 -0.70 -44.45 28.00
C PRO A 299 -0.69 -43.61 29.29
N ILE A 300 -0.88 -42.28 29.22
CA ILE A 300 -0.90 -41.38 30.39
C ILE A 300 -2.30 -41.35 31.05
N VAL A 301 -3.36 -41.35 30.24
CA VAL A 301 -4.69 -40.87 30.67
C VAL A 301 -5.64 -41.96 31.16
N GLY A 302 -5.28 -43.24 31.00
CA GLY A 302 -6.15 -44.37 31.35
C GLY A 302 -5.75 -45.67 30.65
N GLY A 303 -4.87 -45.55 29.65
CA GLY A 303 -4.28 -46.66 28.95
C GLY A 303 -5.20 -47.27 27.89
N ILE A 304 -4.63 -48.25 27.23
CA ILE A 304 -5.22 -48.95 26.11
C ILE A 304 -5.22 -50.45 26.43
N GLN A 305 -6.26 -51.19 26.04
CA GLN A 305 -6.36 -52.63 26.32
C GLN A 305 -6.53 -53.42 25.02
N ASP A 306 -5.75 -54.51 24.90
CA ASP A 306 -5.91 -55.51 23.85
C ASP A 306 -7.21 -56.30 24.09
N THR A 307 -8.10 -56.36 23.11
CA THR A 307 -9.42 -57.01 23.22
C THR A 307 -9.32 -58.53 23.42
N MET A 308 -8.21 -59.14 22.98
CA MET A 308 -7.94 -60.58 23.04
C MET A 308 -7.24 -61.04 24.34
N SER A 309 -6.77 -60.12 25.18
CA SER A 309 -6.04 -60.47 26.41
C SER A 309 -6.73 -59.88 27.64
N ASP A 310 -7.00 -60.71 28.65
CA ASP A 310 -7.62 -60.30 29.93
C ASP A 310 -6.65 -59.53 30.86
N ARG A 311 -5.65 -58.86 30.28
CA ARG A 311 -4.62 -58.10 31.02
C ARG A 311 -5.10 -56.69 31.36
N SER A 312 -4.50 -56.13 32.41
CA SER A 312 -4.61 -54.74 32.85
C SER A 312 -4.32 -53.74 31.71
N ALA A 313 -4.90 -52.55 31.80
CA ALA A 313 -4.70 -51.50 30.80
C ALA A 313 -3.20 -51.15 30.65
N ILE A 314 -2.75 -51.07 29.40
CA ILE A 314 -1.38 -50.73 29.05
C ILE A 314 -1.22 -49.21 29.19
N GLY A 315 -0.45 -48.77 30.18
CA GLY A 315 -0.22 -47.37 30.50
C GLY A 315 1.17 -47.14 31.08
N PHE A 316 1.64 -45.89 31.06
CA PHE A 316 2.91 -45.49 31.69
C PHE A 316 2.84 -45.53 33.22
N PHE A 317 1.63 -45.48 33.78
CA PHE A 317 1.37 -45.49 35.22
C PHE A 317 0.53 -46.71 35.65
N SER A 318 0.61 -47.83 34.92
CA SER A 318 -0.08 -49.06 35.34
C SER A 318 0.59 -49.65 36.59
N ALA A 319 -0.17 -50.40 37.40
CA ALA A 319 0.32 -51.02 38.63
C ALA A 319 1.46 -52.04 38.40
N ASP A 320 1.66 -52.45 37.15
CA ASP A 320 2.62 -53.47 36.73
C ASP A 320 3.98 -52.87 36.30
N VAL A 321 4.17 -51.54 36.38
CA VAL A 321 5.44 -50.87 36.02
C VAL A 321 6.44 -50.99 37.19
N PRO A 322 7.63 -51.58 36.98
CA PRO A 322 8.68 -51.62 38.00
C PRO A 322 9.16 -50.22 38.41
N ALA A 323 9.44 -50.00 39.70
CA ALA A 323 9.89 -48.70 40.21
C ALA A 323 11.26 -48.25 39.67
N ASP A 324 12.07 -49.20 39.19
CA ASP A 324 13.39 -49.02 38.59
C ASP A 324 13.38 -49.19 37.06
N ALA A 325 12.20 -49.11 36.43
CA ALA A 325 12.05 -49.32 35.00
C ALA A 325 12.92 -48.32 34.19
N PRO A 326 13.83 -48.81 33.33
CA PRO A 326 14.62 -47.94 32.48
C PRO A 326 13.75 -47.27 31.42
N VAL A 327 14.19 -46.10 30.92
CA VAL A 327 13.41 -45.27 29.97
C VAL A 327 12.91 -46.05 28.74
N TRP A 328 13.67 -47.05 28.27
CA TRP A 328 13.26 -47.87 27.13
C TRP A 328 12.05 -48.78 27.41
N TYR A 329 11.71 -49.06 28.67
CA TYR A 329 10.49 -49.80 29.04
C TYR A 329 9.23 -49.10 28.52
N PHE A 330 9.23 -47.77 28.49
CA PHE A 330 8.12 -46.96 27.99
C PHE A 330 7.99 -46.98 26.47
N THR A 331 8.95 -47.52 25.72
CA THR A 331 8.83 -47.63 24.26
C THR A 331 7.69 -48.55 23.83
N GLY A 332 7.45 -49.65 24.56
CA GLY A 332 6.38 -50.59 24.26
C GLY A 332 4.98 -49.96 24.36
N PRO A 333 4.61 -49.37 25.52
CA PRO A 333 3.34 -48.65 25.67
C PRO A 333 3.20 -47.47 24.69
N PHE A 334 4.28 -46.74 24.41
CA PHE A 334 4.27 -45.66 23.41
C PHE A 334 3.97 -46.19 22.01
N LEU A 335 4.63 -47.26 21.56
CA LEU A 335 4.40 -47.84 20.22
C LEU A 335 2.98 -48.41 20.08
N LYS A 336 2.44 -49.03 21.13
CA LYS A 336 1.03 -49.47 21.15
C LYS A 336 0.06 -48.28 21.12
N GLY A 337 0.37 -47.20 21.86
CA GLY A 337 -0.37 -45.95 21.81
C GLY A 337 -0.34 -45.31 20.43
N LEU A 338 0.83 -45.29 19.79
CA LEU A 338 1.02 -44.78 18.44
C LEU A 338 0.24 -45.60 17.40
N TYR A 339 0.29 -46.93 17.49
CA TYR A 339 -0.51 -47.81 16.64
C TYR A 339 -2.01 -47.55 16.80
N PHE A 340 -2.49 -47.46 18.05
CA PHE A 340 -3.88 -47.15 18.34
C PHE A 340 -4.31 -45.77 17.80
N SER A 341 -3.44 -44.78 17.94
CA SER A 341 -3.62 -43.44 17.39
C SER A 341 -3.71 -43.43 15.86
N VAL A 342 -2.81 -44.13 15.15
CA VAL A 342 -2.88 -44.28 13.68
C VAL A 342 -4.22 -44.89 13.24
N VAL A 343 -4.67 -45.95 13.92
CA VAL A 343 -5.94 -46.63 13.61
C VAL A 343 -7.13 -45.70 13.87
N THR A 344 -7.15 -45.00 15.02
CA THR A 344 -8.23 -44.08 15.40
C THR A 344 -8.27 -42.83 14.51
N PHE A 345 -7.11 -42.36 14.05
CA PHE A 345 -6.99 -41.23 13.15
C PHE A 345 -7.52 -41.54 11.74
N THR A 346 -7.28 -42.76 11.24
CA THR A 346 -7.62 -43.16 9.86
C THR A 346 -8.96 -43.88 9.74
N THR A 347 -9.47 -44.49 10.82
CA THR A 347 -10.68 -45.32 10.81
C THR A 347 -11.53 -45.11 12.07
N LEU A 348 -12.83 -45.36 11.98
CA LEU A 348 -13.78 -45.33 13.11
C LEU A 348 -13.81 -46.66 13.91
N GLY A 349 -12.83 -47.56 13.75
CA GLY A 349 -12.91 -48.95 14.23
C GLY A 349 -11.87 -49.33 15.29
N PHE A 350 -12.32 -49.73 16.48
CA PHE A 350 -11.50 -50.26 17.58
C PHE A 350 -11.19 -51.76 17.40
N GLY A 351 -10.49 -52.13 16.32
CA GLY A 351 -10.29 -53.53 15.89
C GLY A 351 -9.79 -54.46 17.00
N ASP A 352 -8.51 -54.38 17.35
CA ASP A 352 -7.90 -55.29 18.33
C ASP A 352 -7.68 -54.63 19.70
N ILE A 353 -7.98 -53.34 19.79
CA ILE A 353 -7.54 -52.47 20.86
C ILE A 353 -8.65 -51.46 21.20
N LYS A 354 -8.96 -51.30 22.49
CA LYS A 354 -9.99 -50.37 22.98
C LYS A 354 -9.47 -49.40 24.05
N PRO A 355 -9.99 -48.16 24.10
CA PRO A 355 -9.62 -47.19 25.12
C PRO A 355 -10.29 -47.54 26.46
N VAL A 356 -9.50 -47.51 27.54
CA VAL A 356 -9.98 -47.80 28.89
C VAL A 356 -10.11 -46.51 29.69
N GLY A 357 -11.30 -46.29 30.25
CA GLY A 357 -11.62 -45.07 31.00
C GLY A 357 -12.29 -43.96 30.18
N ALA A 358 -12.96 -43.04 30.87
CA ALA A 358 -13.74 -41.97 30.26
C ALA A 358 -12.87 -41.00 29.43
N TRP A 359 -11.69 -40.66 29.95
CA TRP A 359 -10.79 -39.72 29.29
C TRP A 359 -10.11 -40.29 28.04
N ALA A 360 -9.72 -41.57 28.06
CA ALA A 360 -9.17 -42.24 26.87
C ALA A 360 -10.22 -42.33 25.74
N ARG A 361 -11.49 -42.56 26.08
CA ARG A 361 -12.61 -42.54 25.11
C ARG A 361 -12.83 -41.15 24.54
N PHE A 362 -12.79 -40.11 25.37
CA PHE A 362 -12.91 -38.72 24.92
C PHE A 362 -11.76 -38.33 23.96
N LEU A 363 -10.53 -38.71 24.30
CA LEU A 363 -9.37 -38.52 23.42
C LEU A 363 -9.56 -39.23 22.08
N ALA A 364 -10.01 -40.49 22.09
CA ALA A 364 -10.27 -41.25 20.88
C ALA A 364 -11.35 -40.61 19.98
N THR A 365 -12.45 -40.14 20.57
CA THR A 365 -13.47 -39.43 19.80
C THR A 365 -12.95 -38.12 19.21
N THR A 366 -12.12 -37.38 19.96
CA THR A 366 -11.52 -36.13 19.50
C THR A 366 -10.54 -36.37 18.36
N GLU A 367 -9.68 -37.38 18.50
CA GLU A 367 -8.71 -37.78 17.48
C GLU A 367 -9.38 -38.22 16.18
N ALA A 368 -10.44 -39.03 16.27
CA ALA A 368 -11.17 -39.48 15.09
C ALA A 368 -11.78 -38.29 14.31
N VAL A 369 -12.36 -37.31 15.02
CA VAL A 369 -12.88 -36.09 14.39
C VAL A 369 -11.73 -35.29 13.75
N LEU A 370 -10.63 -35.07 14.46
CA LEU A 370 -9.45 -34.37 13.90
C LEU A 370 -8.87 -35.09 12.69
N GLY A 371 -8.77 -36.41 12.73
CA GLY A 371 -8.31 -37.25 11.62
C GLY A 371 -9.19 -37.08 10.39
N SER A 372 -10.51 -37.17 10.54
CA SER A 372 -11.46 -36.95 9.44
C SER A 372 -11.32 -35.57 8.80
N VAL A 373 -11.13 -34.52 9.61
CA VAL A 373 -10.94 -33.14 9.13
C VAL A 373 -9.60 -33.00 8.40
N LEU A 374 -8.51 -33.54 8.95
CA LEU A 374 -7.17 -33.45 8.34
C LEU A 374 -7.07 -34.25 7.04
N ILE A 375 -7.72 -35.41 6.95
CA ILE A 375 -7.83 -36.18 5.70
C ILE A 375 -8.63 -35.39 4.66
N ALA A 376 -9.77 -34.81 5.03
CA ALA A 376 -10.55 -33.97 4.12
C ALA A 376 -9.75 -32.75 3.64
N LEU A 377 -8.98 -32.12 4.53
CA LEU A 377 -8.07 -31.02 4.18
C LEU A 377 -6.95 -31.50 3.25
N LEU A 378 -6.37 -32.67 3.46
CA LEU A 378 -5.34 -33.23 2.58
C LEU A 378 -5.87 -33.42 1.17
N VAL A 379 -7.07 -34.00 1.03
CA VAL A 379 -7.74 -34.16 -0.28
C VAL A 379 -8.02 -32.81 -0.93
N PHE A 380 -8.52 -31.84 -0.17
CA PHE A 380 -8.75 -30.48 -0.65
C PHE A 380 -7.48 -29.82 -1.18
N VAL A 381 -6.37 -29.92 -0.43
CA VAL A 381 -5.09 -29.33 -0.84
C VAL A 381 -4.52 -30.03 -2.07
N LEU A 382 -4.59 -31.36 -2.12
CA LEU A 382 -4.14 -32.14 -3.28
C LEU A 382 -4.90 -31.77 -4.56
N SER A 383 -6.23 -31.70 -4.47
CA SER A 383 -7.09 -31.25 -5.58
C SER A 383 -6.65 -29.86 -6.05
N ARG A 384 -6.48 -28.94 -5.11
CA ARG A 384 -6.06 -27.57 -5.41
C ARG A 384 -4.69 -27.54 -6.10
N THR A 385 -3.70 -28.28 -5.60
CA THR A 385 -2.35 -28.31 -6.18
C THR A 385 -2.28 -28.85 -7.60
N VAL A 386 -3.24 -29.68 -8.02
CA VAL A 386 -3.31 -30.22 -9.38
C VAL A 386 -3.99 -29.25 -10.36
N THR A 387 -4.86 -28.38 -9.84
CA THR A 387 -5.59 -27.39 -10.65
C THR A 387 -4.83 -26.08 -10.91
N TRP A 388 -3.62 -25.91 -10.36
CA TRP A 388 -2.81 -24.69 -10.54
C TRP A 388 -1.89 -24.75 -11.75
#